data_AF-W1WCL7-F1
#
_entry.id   AF-W1WCL7-F1
#
_cell.length_a   1.000
_cell.length_b   1.000
_cell.length_c   1.000
_cell.angle_alpha   90.00
_cell.angle_beta   90.00
_cell.angle_gamma   90.00
#
_symmetry.space_group_name_H-M   'P 1'
#
loop_
_entity.id
_entity.type
_entity.pdbx_description
1 polymer ?
#
loop_
_entity_poly.entity_id
_entity_poly.type
_entity_poly.pdbx_seq_one_letter_code
_entity_poly.pdbx_strand_id
1 'polypeptide(L)' 'MIRRERLAKDFDSMAQLTAPGEGINRLAFTDSDWEGRQYIIDRMTDAGLTVEIDDFGNVLGYKV' A
#
# COMPACT_ATOMS: atom_id res chain seq x y z
N MET A 1 -19.83 -4.97 4.34
CA MET A 1 -19.97 -5.68 3.05
C MET A 1 -18.78 -5.29 2.18
N ILE A 2 -18.13 -6.25 1.51
CA ILE A 2 -16.95 -5.98 0.65
C ILE A 2 -17.43 -5.43 -0.71
N ARG A 3 -16.73 -4.44 -1.26
CA ARG A 3 -16.99 -3.88 -2.60
C ARG A 3 -15.91 -4.35 -3.57
N ARG A 4 -16.28 -5.20 -4.54
CA ARG A 4 -15.35 -5.82 -5.49
C ARG A 4 -14.62 -4.78 -6.33
N GLU A 5 -15.35 -3.79 -6.81
CA GLU A 5 -14.85 -2.75 -7.72
C GLU A 5 -13.80 -1.89 -7.03
N ARG A 6 -14.02 -1.57 -5.74
CA ARG A 6 -13.02 -0.87 -4.92
C ARG A 6 -11.75 -1.70 -4.79
N LEU A 7 -11.89 -2.98 -4.45
CA LEU A 7 -10.74 -3.87 -4.25
C LEU A 7 -9.94 -4.09 -5.55
N ALA A 8 -10.62 -4.26 -6.69
CA ALA A 8 -9.97 -4.36 -7.99
C ALA A 8 -9.19 -3.09 -8.34
N LYS A 9 -9.78 -1.90 -8.09
CA LYS A 9 -9.09 -0.62 -8.29
C LYS A 9 -7.82 -0.50 -7.44
N ASP A 10 -7.87 -0.97 -6.19
CA ASP A 10 -6.69 -0.98 -5.32
C ASP A 10 -5.60 -1.92 -5.83
N PHE A 11 -5.96 -3.10 -6.34
CA PHE A 11 -5.01 -4.00 -6.99
C PHE A 11 -4.38 -3.38 -8.24
N ASP A 12 -5.19 -2.78 -9.11
CA ASP A 12 -4.70 -2.13 -10.34
C ASP A 12 -3.74 -0.98 -10.02
N SER A 13 -4.06 -0.19 -8.98
CA SER A 13 -3.22 0.92 -8.52
C SER A 13 -1.88 0.40 -7.98
N MET A 14 -1.91 -0.63 -7.12
CA MET A 14 -0.71 -1.25 -6.56
C MET A 14 0.16 -1.94 -7.63
N ALA A 15 -0.43 -2.41 -8.73
CA ALA A 15 0.30 -3.01 -9.83
C ALA A 15 1.14 -1.99 -10.61
N GLN A 16 0.78 -0.70 -10.59
CA GLN A 16 1.57 0.36 -11.23
C GLN A 16 2.77 0.82 -10.40
N LEU A 17 2.76 0.60 -9.09
CA LEU A 17 3.79 1.04 -8.14
C LEU A 17 4.95 0.03 -8.08
N THR A 18 5.61 -0.16 -9.21
CA THR A 18 6.66 -1.18 -9.38
C THR A 18 7.84 -0.59 -10.15
N ALA A 19 9.05 -1.07 -9.85
CA ALA A 19 10.22 -0.76 -10.65
C ALA A 19 10.12 -1.39 -12.06
N PRO A 20 10.90 -0.89 -13.05
CA PRO A 20 10.94 -1.48 -14.38
C PRO A 20 11.27 -2.97 -14.39
N GLY A 21 10.69 -3.70 -15.34
CA GLY A 21 10.84 -5.14 -15.49
C GLY A 21 9.53 -5.82 -15.89
N GLU A 22 9.54 -7.15 -15.95
CA GLU A 22 8.32 -7.94 -16.13
C GLU A 22 7.66 -8.26 -14.78
N GLY A 23 6.34 -8.16 -14.72
CA GLY A 23 5.57 -8.45 -13.51
C GLY A 23 5.71 -7.36 -12.43
N ILE A 24 5.69 -7.78 -11.16
CA ILE A 24 5.84 -6.88 -10.02
C ILE A 24 7.26 -7.00 -9.47
N ASN A 25 8.04 -5.95 -9.67
CA ASN A 25 9.37 -5.76 -9.14
C ASN A 25 9.35 -4.67 -8.07
N ARG A 26 9.13 -5.09 -6.82
CA ARG A 26 9.07 -4.20 -5.65
C ARG A 26 9.86 -4.81 -4.52
N LEU A 27 11.18 -4.61 -4.57
CA LEU A 27 12.11 -5.10 -3.56
C LEU A 27 12.03 -4.23 -2.30
N ALA A 28 12.10 -4.85 -1.12
CA ALA A 28 12.02 -4.15 0.14
C ALA A 28 13.10 -3.05 0.25
N PHE A 29 12.75 -1.91 0.85
CA PHE A 29 13.63 -0.75 1.07
C PHE A 29 14.09 -0.05 -0.23
N THR A 30 13.36 -0.22 -1.33
CA THR A 30 13.55 0.56 -2.56
C THR A 30 12.51 1.67 -2.68
N ASP A 31 12.75 2.63 -3.58
CA ASP A 31 11.78 3.71 -3.86
C ASP A 31 10.40 3.13 -4.26
N SER A 32 10.37 2.09 -5.10
CA SER A 32 9.11 1.43 -5.50
C SER A 32 8.37 0.75 -4.34
N ASP A 33 9.10 0.26 -3.33
CA ASP A 33 8.50 -0.27 -2.11
C ASP A 33 7.91 0.86 -1.26
N TRP A 34 8.63 1.97 -1.13
CA TRP A 34 8.14 3.13 -0.41
C TRP A 34 6.90 3.75 -1.06
N GLU A 35 6.89 3.89 -2.39
CA GLU A 35 5.71 4.35 -3.14
C GLU A 35 4.50 3.44 -2.91
N GLY A 36 4.69 2.12 -2.96
CA GLY A 36 3.67 1.13 -2.65
C GLY A 36 3.13 1.26 -1.22
N ARG A 37 4.02 1.43 -0.24
CA ARG A 37 3.64 1.63 1.17
C ARG A 37 2.88 2.94 1.37
N GLN A 38 3.33 4.02 0.76
CA GLN A 38 2.65 5.32 0.83
C GLN A 38 1.22 5.23 0.30
N TYR A 39 0.99 4.53 -0.83
CA TYR A 39 -0.37 4.30 -1.32
C TYR A 39 -1.26 3.61 -0.28
N ILE A 40 -0.74 2.58 0.40
CA ILE A 40 -1.49 1.86 1.43
C ILE A 40 -1.75 2.75 2.65
N ILE A 41 -0.77 3.54 3.10
CA ILE A 41 -0.90 4.52 4.18
C ILE A 41 -2.01 5.52 3.86
N ASP A 42 -2.04 6.05 2.64
CA ASP A 42 -3.07 6.99 2.19
C ASP A 42 -4.45 6.31 2.21
N ARG A 43 -4.57 5.09 1.69
CA ARG A 43 -5.86 4.34 1.71
C ARG A 43 -6.33 4.01 3.12
N MET A 44 -5.42 3.72 4.05
CA MET A 44 -5.75 3.51 5.47
C MET A 44 -6.25 4.81 6.11
N THR A 45 -5.55 5.92 5.86
CA THR A 45 -5.90 7.25 6.38
C THR A 45 -7.25 7.72 5.83
N ASP A 46 -7.49 7.58 4.52
CA ASP A 46 -8.77 7.90 3.87
C ASP A 46 -9.94 7.07 4.43
N ALA A 47 -9.65 5.84 4.86
CA ALA A 47 -10.62 4.96 5.51
C ALA A 47 -10.86 5.30 7.00
N GLY A 48 -10.16 6.31 7.54
CA GLY A 48 -10.28 6.76 8.93
C GLY A 48 -9.55 5.88 9.93
N LEU A 49 -8.51 5.16 9.50
CA LEU A 49 -7.62 4.42 10.41
C LEU A 49 -6.52 5.33 10.95
N THR A 50 -6.07 5.03 12.17
CA THR A 50 -4.77 5.52 12.66
C THR A 50 -3.68 4.68 12.04
N VAL A 51 -2.62 5.33 11.55
CA VAL A 51 -1.49 4.66 10.90
C VAL A 51 -0.23 4.89 11.71
N GLU A 52 0.51 3.82 11.95
CA GLU A 52 1.80 3.81 12.64
C GLU A 52 2.81 3.00 11.82
N ILE A 53 4.09 3.38 11.89
CA ILE A 53 5.19 2.61 11.31
C ILE A 53 6.13 2.23 12.46
N ASP A 54 6.36 0.94 12.65
CA ASP A 54 7.28 0.46 13.70
C ASP A 54 8.76 0.64 13.31
N ASP A 55 9.66 0.38 14.25
CA ASP A 55 11.10 0.50 14.06
C ASP A 55 11.67 -0.44 12.97
N PHE A 56 10.91 -1.45 12.53
CA PHE A 56 11.30 -2.37 11.45
C PHE A 56 10.67 -1.99 10.10
N GLY A 57 9.86 -0.93 10.06
CA GLY A 57 9.20 -0.44 8.86
C GLY A 57 7.89 -1.15 8.53
N ASN A 58 7.29 -1.90 9.45
CA ASN A 58 5.94 -2.44 9.24
C ASN A 58 4.92 -1.32 9.33
N VAL A 59 3.99 -1.25 8.36
CA VAL A 59 2.89 -0.28 8.35
C VAL A 59 1.68 -0.91 9.03
N LEU A 60 1.22 -0.29 10.11
CA LEU A 60 0.12 -0.74 10.95
C LEU A 60 -1.06 0.22 10.81
N GLY A 61 -2.21 -0.27 10.35
CA GLY A 61 -3.46 0.47 10.32
C GLY A 61 -4.44 -0.08 11.34
N TYR A 62 -4.86 0.73 12.31
CA TYR A 62 -5.77 0.30 13.37
C TYR A 62 -6.87 1.34 13.65
N LYS A 63 -7.96 0.85 14.22
CA LYS A 63 -9.09 1.68 14.66
C LYS A 63 -9.12 1.67 16.18
N VAL A 64 -9.13 2.86 16.78
CA VAL A 64 -9.33 3.09 18.21
C VAL A 64 -10.83 3.20 18.51
#